data_AF-A0A2J8MRF9-F1
#
_entry.id   AF-A0A2J8MRF9-F1
#
_cell.length_a   1.000
_cell.length_b   1.000
_cell.length_c   1.000
_cell.angle_alpha   90.00
_cell.angle_beta   90.00
_cell.angle_gamma   90.00
#
_symmetry.space_group_name_H-M   'P 1'
#
loop_
_entity.id
_entity.type
_entity.pdbx_description
1 polymer ?
#
loop_
_entity_poly.entity_id
_entity_poly.type
_entity_poly.pdbx_seq_one_letter_code
_entity_poly.pdbx_strand_id
1 'polypeptide(L)'
;CQPCHRFCATCAGAGADGCINCTEGYFMEDGRCVQSCSISYYFDHSSENGYKSCKKCDISCLTCNGPGFKNCTSCPSGYLLDLGMCQMGAICKDVSLFRGA
;
A
#
# COMPACT_ATOMS: atom_id res chain seq x y z
N CYS A 1 -2.70 -33.85 -5.09
CA CYS A 1 -2.41 -32.40 -5.21
C CYS A 1 -3.70 -31.63 -5.04
N GLN A 2 -3.75 -30.65 -4.14
CA GLN A 2 -4.85 -29.69 -4.13
C GLN A 2 -4.53 -28.56 -5.13
N PRO A 3 -5.54 -28.01 -5.82
CA PRO A 3 -5.31 -26.93 -6.77
C PRO A 3 -4.92 -25.64 -6.02
N CYS A 4 -3.95 -24.90 -6.57
CA CYS A 4 -3.63 -23.55 -6.12
C CYS A 4 -4.78 -22.60 -6.43
N HIS A 5 -4.79 -21.43 -5.78
CA HIS A 5 -5.70 -20.35 -6.17
C HIS A 5 -5.46 -19.93 -7.62
N ARG A 6 -6.52 -19.56 -8.35
CA ARG A 6 -6.49 -19.20 -9.79
C ARG A 6 -5.51 -18.08 -10.19
N PHE A 7 -5.07 -17.28 -9.24
CA PHE A 7 -4.13 -16.17 -9.46
C PHE A 7 -2.67 -16.55 -9.15
N CYS A 8 -2.46 -17.77 -8.67
CA CYS A 8 -1.19 -18.30 -8.25
C CYS A 8 -0.72 -19.33 -9.28
N ALA A 9 0.44 -19.07 -9.89
CA ALA A 9 1.08 -20.01 -10.80
C ALA A 9 1.69 -21.20 -10.06
N THR A 10 2.31 -20.95 -8.89
CA THR A 10 2.92 -21.99 -8.06
C THR A 10 2.63 -21.71 -6.59
N CYS A 11 2.08 -22.67 -5.85
CA CYS A 11 1.80 -22.57 -4.42
C CYS A 11 2.53 -23.66 -3.62
N ALA A 12 2.84 -23.36 -2.36
CA ALA A 12 3.45 -24.32 -1.43
C ALA A 12 2.44 -25.28 -0.79
N GLY A 13 1.14 -24.99 -0.88
CA GLY A 13 0.06 -25.74 -0.26
C GLY A 13 -1.32 -25.33 -0.78
N ALA A 14 -2.38 -25.87 -0.17
CA ALA A 14 -3.74 -25.52 -0.54
C ALA A 14 -4.17 -24.20 0.08
N GLY A 15 -4.62 -23.27 -0.75
CA GLY A 15 -5.14 -21.98 -0.28
C GLY A 15 -4.79 -20.81 -1.18
N ALA A 16 -5.26 -19.64 -0.77
CA ALA A 16 -4.83 -18.36 -1.33
C ALA A 16 -3.55 -17.83 -0.66
N ASP A 17 -3.27 -18.31 0.56
CA ASP A 17 -2.13 -17.96 1.39
C ASP A 17 -1.03 -19.01 1.20
N GLY A 18 0.17 -18.57 0.81
CA GLY A 18 1.29 -19.48 0.47
C GLY A 18 1.50 -19.65 -1.03
N CYS A 19 1.12 -18.65 -1.81
CA CYS A 19 1.57 -18.54 -3.19
C CYS A 19 3.06 -18.22 -3.25
N ILE A 20 3.80 -19.01 -4.02
CA ILE A 20 5.23 -18.82 -4.29
C ILE A 20 5.41 -17.91 -5.51
N ASN A 21 4.58 -18.12 -6.55
CA ASN A 21 4.69 -17.39 -7.81
C ASN A 21 3.32 -16.95 -8.30
N CYS A 22 3.15 -15.66 -8.55
CA CYS A 22 1.95 -15.13 -9.16
C CYS A 22 1.94 -15.33 -10.67
N THR A 23 0.74 -15.47 -11.24
CA THR A 23 0.54 -15.43 -12.69
C THR A 23 0.96 -14.07 -13.23
N GLU A 24 1.40 -14.02 -14.49
CA GLU A 24 1.81 -12.78 -15.15
C GLU A 24 0.67 -11.74 -15.11
N GLY A 25 1.01 -10.49 -14.75
CA GLY A 25 0.03 -9.42 -14.55
C GLY A 25 -0.55 -9.31 -13.13
N TYR A 26 -0.27 -10.28 -12.24
CA TYR A 26 -0.62 -10.21 -10.82
C TYR A 26 0.58 -9.80 -9.96
N PHE A 27 0.27 -9.28 -8.78
CA PHE A 27 1.24 -8.74 -7.84
C PHE A 27 1.29 -9.62 -6.59
N MET A 28 2.49 -9.96 -6.15
CA MET A 28 2.70 -10.69 -4.89
C MET A 28 2.57 -9.73 -3.70
N GLU A 29 1.68 -10.05 -2.77
CA GLU A 29 1.45 -9.30 -1.55
C GLU A 29 1.43 -10.31 -0.40
N ASP A 30 2.47 -10.38 0.43
CA ASP A 30 2.52 -11.27 1.61
C ASP A 30 2.14 -12.75 1.36
N GLY A 31 2.52 -13.30 0.20
CA GLY A 31 2.21 -14.69 -0.17
C GLY A 31 0.81 -14.90 -0.77
N ARG A 32 0.08 -13.82 -1.10
CA ARG A 32 -1.13 -13.85 -1.93
C ARG A 32 -0.90 -13.08 -3.23
N CYS A 33 -1.61 -13.47 -4.29
CA CYS A 33 -1.57 -12.78 -5.58
C CYS A 33 -2.80 -11.91 -5.76
N VAL A 34 -2.58 -10.61 -5.91
CA VAL A 34 -3.63 -9.61 -6.10
C VAL A 34 -3.50 -8.96 -7.47
N GLN A 35 -4.61 -8.49 -8.04
CA GLN A 35 -4.60 -7.79 -9.33
C GLN A 35 -4.19 -6.32 -9.18
N SER A 36 -4.26 -5.77 -7.97
CA SER A 36 -3.79 -4.43 -7.62
C SER A 36 -3.42 -4.43 -6.15
N CYS A 37 -2.36 -3.68 -5.78
CA CYS A 37 -1.91 -3.58 -4.40
C CYS A 37 -3.01 -3.01 -3.51
N SER A 38 -3.17 -3.60 -2.32
CA SER A 38 -4.14 -3.14 -1.34
C SER A 38 -3.80 -1.73 -0.83
N ILE A 39 -4.77 -1.07 -0.21
CA ILE A 39 -4.53 0.17 0.54
C ILE A 39 -3.44 -0.12 1.60
N SER A 40 -2.52 0.82 1.79
CA SER A 40 -1.29 0.65 2.59
C SER A 40 -0.20 -0.23 1.95
N TYR A 41 -0.33 -0.59 0.68
CA TYR A 41 0.74 -1.18 -0.12
C TYR A 41 0.97 -0.34 -1.38
N TYR A 42 2.22 -0.29 -1.83
CA TYR A 42 2.61 0.36 -3.06
C TYR A 42 3.22 -0.64 -4.03
N PHE A 43 3.06 -0.35 -5.32
CA PHE A 43 3.68 -1.15 -6.36
C PHE A 43 5.17 -0.82 -6.43
N ASP A 44 6.01 -1.79 -6.07
CA ASP A 44 7.44 -1.65 -6.22
C ASP A 44 7.82 -1.95 -7.67
N HIS A 45 8.23 -0.91 -8.40
CA HIS A 45 8.72 -1.06 -9.77
C HIS A 45 10.05 -1.82 -9.84
N SER A 46 10.66 -2.15 -8.70
CA SER A 46 11.85 -2.99 -8.63
C SER A 46 11.46 -4.45 -8.85
N SER A 47 11.79 -4.98 -10.02
CA SER A 47 11.69 -6.40 -10.34
C SER A 47 12.84 -7.18 -9.69
N GLU A 48 13.06 -7.01 -8.38
CA GLU A 48 14.22 -7.58 -7.67
C GLU A 48 14.23 -9.12 -7.74
N ASN A 49 13.06 -9.74 -7.88
CA ASN A 49 12.88 -11.19 -8.03
C ASN A 49 12.28 -11.60 -9.39
N GLY A 50 12.26 -10.71 -10.38
CA GLY A 50 11.67 -10.98 -11.71
C GLY A 50 10.13 -10.99 -11.76
N TYR A 51 9.45 -10.68 -10.65
CA TYR A 51 7.99 -10.52 -10.60
C TYR A 51 7.59 -9.25 -9.85
N LYS A 52 6.41 -8.73 -10.19
CA LYS A 52 5.82 -7.53 -9.59
C LYS A 52 5.38 -7.84 -8.15
N SER A 53 5.86 -7.07 -7.19
CA SER A 53 5.50 -7.25 -5.77
C SER A 53 4.98 -5.95 -5.16
N CYS A 54 4.03 -6.09 -4.25
CA CYS A 54 3.45 -5.01 -3.48
C CYS A 54 4.19 -4.91 -2.15
N LYS A 55 4.86 -3.78 -1.91
CA LYS A 55 5.54 -3.52 -0.64
C LYS A 55 4.65 -2.68 0.27
N LYS A 56 4.75 -2.92 1.57
CA LYS A 56 3.93 -2.19 2.55
C LYS A 56 4.42 -0.76 2.70
N CYS A 57 3.48 0.17 2.77
CA CYS A 57 3.73 1.56 3.09
C CYS A 57 4.15 1.74 4.55
N ASP A 58 4.73 2.91 4.85
CA ASP A 58 4.98 3.34 6.22
C ASP A 58 3.64 3.48 6.98
N ILE A 59 3.64 3.08 8.26
CA ILE A 59 2.44 3.10 9.11
C ILE A 59 1.87 4.50 9.31
N SER A 60 2.68 5.54 9.10
CA SER A 60 2.26 6.93 9.18
C SER A 60 1.25 7.31 8.09
N CYS A 61 1.11 6.48 7.05
CA CYS A 61 0.42 6.83 5.82
C CYS A 61 -0.63 5.79 5.41
N LEU A 62 -1.72 6.26 4.81
CA LEU A 62 -2.80 5.39 4.35
C LEU A 62 -2.46 4.76 3.00
N THR A 63 -1.96 5.57 2.07
CA THR A 63 -1.43 5.13 0.77
C THR A 63 -0.10 5.81 0.51
N CYS A 64 0.77 5.13 -0.24
CA CYS A 64 2.07 5.64 -0.63
C CYS A 64 2.39 5.22 -2.07
N ASN A 65 3.32 5.92 -2.71
CA ASN A 65 3.82 5.59 -4.06
C ASN A 65 5.28 5.10 -4.04
N GLY A 66 5.88 5.01 -2.85
CA GLY A 66 7.26 4.60 -2.70
C GLY A 66 7.61 4.28 -1.26
N PRO A 67 8.87 3.88 -1.02
CA PRO A 67 9.33 3.53 0.32
C PRO A 67 9.40 4.75 1.25
N GLY A 68 9.06 4.52 2.51
CA GLY A 68 9.22 5.47 3.61
C GLY A 68 8.08 6.47 3.78
N PHE A 69 8.13 7.20 4.90
CA PHE A 69 7.10 8.14 5.35
C PHE A 69 7.01 9.45 4.54
N LYS A 70 7.89 9.66 3.56
CA LYS A 70 7.92 10.85 2.68
C LYS A 70 7.32 10.63 1.30
N ASN A 71 6.89 9.40 1.01
CA ASN A 71 6.31 9.03 -0.28
C ASN A 71 4.81 8.76 -0.18
N CYS A 72 4.16 9.41 0.77
CA CYS A 72 2.75 9.21 1.06
C CYS A 72 1.90 9.98 0.05
N THR A 73 0.83 9.34 -0.39
CA THR A 73 -0.15 9.91 -1.32
C THR A 73 -1.48 10.19 -0.63
N SER A 74 -1.73 9.52 0.50
CA SER A 74 -2.90 9.78 1.34
C SER A 74 -2.59 9.50 2.80
N CYS A 75 -3.22 10.27 3.67
CA CYS A 75 -3.00 10.23 5.10
C CYS A 75 -4.25 9.74 5.84
N PRO A 76 -4.08 9.05 6.98
CA PRO A 76 -5.20 8.69 7.84
C PRO A 76 -5.92 9.95 8.35
N SER A 77 -7.18 9.80 8.73
CA SER A 77 -8.01 10.91 9.21
C SER A 77 -7.34 11.66 10.38
N GLY A 78 -7.23 12.98 10.26
CA GLY A 78 -6.53 13.83 11.24
C GLY A 78 -5.07 14.16 10.90
N TYR A 79 -4.54 13.60 9.80
CA TYR A 79 -3.24 13.95 9.26
C TYR A 79 -3.39 14.70 7.93
N LEU A 80 -2.54 15.70 7.73
CA LEU A 80 -2.43 16.50 6.52
C LEU A 80 -1.22 16.01 5.71
N LEU A 81 -1.43 15.86 4.40
CA LEU A 81 -0.37 15.50 3.47
C LEU A 81 0.44 16.74 3.11
N ASP A 82 1.68 16.82 3.57
CA ASP A 82 2.62 17.90 3.27
C ASP A 82 3.93 17.33 2.70
N LEU A 83 4.27 17.72 1.47
CA LEU A 83 5.49 17.27 0.77
C LEU A 83 5.72 15.74 0.79
N GLY A 84 4.63 14.97 0.71
CA GLY A 84 4.67 13.50 0.75
C GLY A 84 4.75 12.90 2.16
N MET A 85 4.68 13.72 3.20
CA MET A 85 4.64 13.28 4.60
C MET A 85 3.25 13.50 5.20
N CYS A 86 2.81 12.55 6.01
CA CYS A 86 1.62 12.72 6.82
C CYS A 86 1.98 13.39 8.14
N GLN A 87 1.76 14.70 8.22
CA GLN A 87 1.93 15.45 9.46
C GLN A 87 0.61 15.50 10.19
N MET A 88 0.63 15.34 11.52
CA MET A 88 -0.57 15.50 12.33
C MET A 88 -1.08 16.92 12.12
N GLY A 89 -2.24 17.03 11.49
CA GLY A 89 -2.84 18.31 11.20
C GLY A 89 -3.29 18.92 12.51
N ALA A 90 -2.57 19.94 13.00
CA ALA A 90 -3.23 20.92 13.85
C ALA A 90 -4.42 21.39 13.03
N ILE A 91 -5.63 21.12 13.52
CA ILE A 91 -6.89 21.51 12.89
C ILE A 91 -6.67 22.97 12.45
N CYS A 92 -6.63 23.23 11.14
CA CYS A 92 -6.84 24.57 10.65
C CYS A 92 -8.29 24.87 11.05
N LYS A 93 -8.47 25.32 12.29
CA LYS A 93 -9.60 26.12 12.67
C LYS A 93 -9.47 27.30 11.75
N ASP A 94 -10.24 27.26 10.67
CA ASP A 94 -10.47 28.39 9.81
C ASP A 94 -10.85 29.54 10.78
N VAL A 95 -9.87 30.36 11.15
CA VAL A 95 -10.10 31.58 11.96
C VAL A 95 -10.59 32.62 10.98
N SER A 96 -11.75 32.33 10.39
CA SER A 96 -12.67 33.33 9.86
C SER A 96 -13.60 33.85 10.99
N LEU A 97 -13.33 33.52 12.25
CA LEU A 97 -14.03 34.04 13.42
C LEU A 97 -13.02 34.54 14.46
N PHE A 98 -12.68 35.84 14.43
CA PHE A 98 -12.42 36.74 15.57
C PHE A 98 -11.63 37.98 15.12
N ARG A 99 -12.28 38.89 14.38
CA ARG A 99 -11.97 40.33 14.49
C ARG A 99 -13.18 41.17 14.09
N GLY A 100 -14.16 41.16 14.98
CA GLY A 100 -15.30 42.06 15.00
C GLY A 100 -15.61 42.38 16.46
N ALA A 101 -14.81 43.25 17.05
CA ALA A 101 -15.10 43.97 18.29
C ALA A 101 -14.51 45.38 18.12
#